data_AF-A0A1Y2FMI9-F1
#
_entry.id   AF-A0A1Y2FMI9-F1
#
_cell.length_a   1.000
_cell.length_b   1.000
_cell.length_c   1.000
_cell.angle_alpha   90.00
_cell.angle_beta   90.00
_cell.angle_gamma   90.00
#
_symmetry.space_group_name_H-M   'P 1'
#
loop_
_entity.id
_entity.type
_entity.pdbx_description
1 polymer ?
#
loop_
_entity_poly.entity_id
_entity_poly.type
_entity_poly.pdbx_seq_one_letter_code
_entity_poly.pdbx_strand_id
1 'polypeptide(L)'
;MSMNMNESDDFLADIKKNERGDSIDSGMNTSMRFRFSSNNFQDILMSKIGDNRENGTVDNHNTISVKKVNIKSTTNLDDLAMKRNNSSDFPDTTYNKQNVINFSDNLLSLIKSIVFICIICYIITISMLLLYKKMENDDIQNNVDNTAQLKNYKWTYKCNLESHDIIYYIGHLIVLISIIIKGVRIYQYECIFRCTKYITYASFVMLAFGPTVNVIGLAVLSDERFKKIAFELILNNIGYFIIFILFSWDKIYYILKKEGDDCNIYFRFRKHEKCAIHNSYTCWCDHERSKKDIRPSIKRYIDFYKFCSLVITIIDGKIKYIKMKTKTDLLNASHE
;
A
#
# COMPACT_ATOMS: atom_id res chain seq x y z
N MET A 1 45.14 32.31 -32.79
CA MET A 1 43.97 33.17 -32.51
C MET A 1 43.58 32.92 -31.07
N SER A 2 44.16 33.70 -30.16
CA SER A 2 44.06 33.54 -28.71
C SER A 2 42.83 34.30 -28.21
N MET A 3 41.79 33.56 -27.81
CA MET A 3 40.62 34.12 -27.14
C MET A 3 40.99 34.46 -25.69
N ASN A 4 40.77 35.72 -25.33
CA ASN A 4 41.00 36.26 -23.99
C ASN A 4 40.07 35.57 -22.98
N MET A 5 40.66 35.02 -21.93
CA MET A 5 40.00 34.26 -20.86
C MET A 5 39.31 35.14 -19.79
N ASN A 6 39.21 36.46 -19.99
CA ASN A 6 38.75 37.40 -18.97
C ASN A 6 37.24 37.66 -18.99
N GLU A 7 36.46 37.10 -19.91
CA GLU A 7 35.00 37.29 -19.96
C GLU A 7 34.20 36.24 -19.15
N SER A 8 34.81 35.17 -18.65
CA SER A 8 34.07 34.14 -17.90
C SER A 8 33.77 34.50 -16.44
N ASP A 9 34.59 35.39 -15.85
CA ASP A 9 34.48 35.72 -14.43
C ASP A 9 33.36 36.74 -14.15
N ASP A 10 33.09 37.64 -15.10
CA ASP A 10 31.97 38.59 -15.00
C ASP A 10 30.60 37.90 -15.15
N PHE A 11 30.51 36.82 -15.94
CA PHE A 11 29.27 36.06 -16.10
C PHE A 11 28.88 35.27 -14.84
N LEU A 12 29.87 34.79 -14.07
CA LEU A 12 29.64 34.10 -12.79
C LEU A 12 29.25 35.06 -11.66
N ALA A 13 29.62 36.33 -11.74
CA ALA A 13 29.22 37.36 -10.78
C ALA A 13 27.73 37.73 -10.89
N ASP A 14 27.17 37.73 -12.10
CA ASP A 14 25.75 38.03 -12.34
C ASP A 14 24.82 36.88 -11.92
N ILE A 15 25.26 35.62 -12.02
CA ILE A 15 24.47 34.47 -11.55
C ILE A 15 24.33 34.50 -10.01
N LYS A 16 25.38 34.90 -9.27
CA LYS A 16 25.33 34.99 -7.79
C LYS A 16 24.45 36.12 -7.26
N LYS A 17 24.13 37.13 -8.07
CA LYS A 17 23.23 38.22 -7.66
C LYS A 17 21.75 37.86 -7.78
N ASN A 18 21.40 36.83 -8.56
CA ASN A 18 20.00 36.47 -8.82
C ASN A 18 19.43 35.42 -7.84
N GLU A 19 20.21 34.95 -6.86
CA GLU A 19 19.75 34.00 -5.82
C GLU A 19 19.29 34.68 -4.52
N ARG A 20 19.18 36.01 -4.48
CA ARG A 20 18.59 36.75 -3.35
C ARG A 20 17.33 37.49 -3.80
N GLY A 21 16.22 36.75 -3.93
CA GLY A 21 14.92 37.34 -4.26
C GLY A 21 13.77 36.38 -3.92
N ASP A 22 13.04 36.74 -2.87
CA ASP A 22 11.64 36.43 -2.59
C ASP A 22 11.24 34.98 -2.30
N SER A 23 11.38 34.63 -1.01
CA SER A 23 10.59 33.61 -0.34
C SER A 23 9.09 34.01 -0.35
N ILE A 24 8.35 33.54 -1.36
CA ILE A 24 6.89 33.54 -1.35
C ILE A 24 6.42 32.36 -0.47
N ASP A 25 6.08 32.70 0.76
CA ASP A 25 5.51 31.80 1.76
C ASP A 25 4.03 31.55 1.42
N SER A 26 3.76 30.65 0.46
CA SER A 26 2.40 30.18 0.19
C SER A 26 2.10 28.96 1.07
N GLY A 27 1.71 29.26 2.32
CA GLY A 27 1.16 28.28 3.26
C GLY A 27 -0.15 27.67 2.77
N MET A 28 -0.06 26.60 1.99
CA MET A 28 -1.18 25.68 1.75
C MET A 28 -1.04 24.47 2.68
N ASN A 29 -1.54 24.64 3.91
CA ASN A 29 -1.75 23.56 4.87
C ASN A 29 -2.92 22.68 4.41
N THR A 30 -2.70 21.81 3.43
CA THR A 30 -3.57 20.66 3.17
C THR A 30 -2.93 19.41 3.74
N SER A 31 -2.78 19.38 5.08
CA SER A 31 -2.64 18.09 5.77
C SER A 31 -4.03 17.44 5.81
N MET A 32 -4.40 16.78 4.72
CA MET A 32 -5.52 15.84 4.75
C MET A 32 -5.02 14.62 5.54
N ARG A 33 -5.06 14.76 6.87
CA ARG A 33 -4.78 13.69 7.82
C ARG A 33 -5.84 12.62 7.58
N PHE A 34 -5.50 11.60 6.79
CA PHE A 34 -6.23 10.34 6.79
C PHE A 34 -6.08 9.75 8.20
N ARG A 35 -6.98 10.15 9.11
CA ARG A 35 -7.21 9.43 10.35
C ARG A 35 -7.84 8.11 9.94
N PHE A 36 -7.02 7.09 9.72
CA PHE A 36 -7.46 5.73 9.99
C PHE A 36 -7.82 5.70 11.48
N SER A 37 -9.10 5.94 11.79
CA SER A 37 -9.62 5.86 13.15
C SER A 37 -9.50 4.40 13.59
N SER A 38 -8.37 4.03 14.20
CA SER A 38 -8.22 2.79 14.94
C SER A 38 -9.12 2.78 16.19
N ASN A 39 -9.71 3.93 16.54
CA ASN A 39 -10.58 4.08 17.69
C ASN A 39 -11.93 3.41 17.49
N ASN A 40 -12.40 3.20 16.24
CA ASN A 40 -13.68 2.52 16.02
C ASN A 40 -13.71 1.09 16.56
N PHE A 41 -12.57 0.38 16.69
CA PHE A 41 -12.59 -0.95 17.30
C PHE A 41 -12.73 -0.89 18.83
N GLN A 42 -12.09 0.09 19.49
CA GLN A 42 -12.30 0.33 20.93
C GLN A 42 -13.69 0.92 21.21
N ASP A 43 -14.21 1.81 20.36
CA ASP A 43 -15.53 2.42 20.52
C ASP A 43 -16.68 1.43 20.26
N ILE A 44 -16.49 0.45 19.35
CA ILE A 44 -17.40 -0.70 19.20
C ILE A 44 -17.36 -1.61 20.44
N LEU A 45 -16.20 -1.72 21.11
CA LEU A 45 -16.07 -2.45 22.37
C LEU A 45 -16.77 -1.70 23.52
N MET A 46 -16.67 -0.37 23.57
CA MET A 46 -17.19 0.47 24.65
C MET A 46 -18.68 0.82 24.49
N SER A 47 -19.21 0.93 23.27
CA SER A 47 -20.63 1.28 23.04
C SER A 47 -21.61 0.16 23.35
N LYS A 48 -21.15 -1.08 23.53
CA LYS A 48 -22.00 -2.20 24.01
C LYS A 48 -22.18 -2.25 25.53
N ILE A 49 -21.55 -1.34 26.29
CA ILE A 49 -21.52 -1.37 27.76
C ILE A 49 -22.59 -0.46 28.40
N GLY A 50 -23.24 0.42 27.63
CA GLY A 50 -24.20 1.38 28.19
C GLY A 50 -25.57 1.31 27.54
N ASP A 51 -26.38 0.31 27.87
CA ASP A 51 -27.86 0.37 27.72
C ASP A 51 -28.55 -0.83 28.42
N ASN A 52 -28.28 -0.99 29.71
CA ASN A 52 -29.17 -1.73 30.62
C ASN A 52 -29.43 -0.86 31.85
N ARG A 53 -30.36 0.09 31.72
CA ARG A 53 -31.04 0.68 32.87
C ARG A 53 -32.44 0.07 32.94
N GLU A 54 -32.59 -0.83 33.90
CA GLU A 54 -33.87 -1.31 34.37
C GLU A 54 -34.72 -0.15 34.90
N ASN A 55 -36.00 -0.19 34.56
CA ASN A 55 -37.04 0.64 35.14
C ASN A 55 -37.19 0.28 36.63
N GLY A 56 -36.59 1.08 37.49
CA GLY A 56 -36.87 1.13 38.92
C GLY A 56 -37.49 2.48 39.27
N THR A 57 -38.76 2.46 39.65
CA THR A 57 -39.50 3.60 40.18
C THR A 57 -39.02 4.00 41.59
N VAL A 58 -39.18 5.29 41.89
CA VAL A 58 -39.42 5.94 43.20
C VAL A 58 -38.28 6.78 43.82
N ASP A 59 -38.64 8.06 43.95
CA ASP A 59 -38.33 9.14 44.91
C ASP A 59 -37.06 10.00 44.95
N ASN A 60 -37.38 11.30 45.00
CA ASN A 60 -36.60 12.49 45.28
C ASN A 60 -35.76 12.39 46.57
N HIS A 61 -34.46 12.74 46.49
CA HIS A 61 -33.94 13.94 47.14
C HIS A 61 -32.47 14.21 46.76
N ASN A 62 -32.15 15.50 46.63
CA ASN A 62 -30.84 16.10 46.39
C ASN A 62 -29.72 15.55 47.29
N THR A 63 -28.55 15.29 46.70
CA THR A 63 -27.28 16.00 47.01
C THR A 63 -26.13 15.48 46.15
N ILE A 64 -25.58 16.35 45.31
CA ILE A 64 -24.41 16.07 44.47
C ILE A 64 -23.17 16.14 45.35
N SER A 65 -22.60 14.99 45.71
CA SER A 65 -21.21 14.89 46.15
C SER A 65 -20.41 14.13 45.10
N VAL A 66 -19.47 14.84 44.48
CA VAL A 66 -18.57 14.30 43.45
C VAL A 66 -17.58 13.36 44.12
N LYS A 67 -17.95 12.08 44.20
CA LYS A 67 -17.07 11.01 44.67
C LYS A 67 -16.16 10.62 43.49
N LYS A 68 -14.85 10.86 43.65
CA LYS A 68 -13.82 10.36 42.73
C LYS A 68 -13.92 8.84 42.63
N VAL A 69 -14.54 8.33 41.56
CA VAL A 69 -14.62 6.90 41.27
C VAL A 69 -13.28 6.47 40.70
N ASN A 70 -12.54 5.70 41.48
CA ASN A 70 -11.32 5.05 41.05
C ASN A 70 -11.73 3.75 40.32
N ILE A 71 -12.00 3.85 39.01
CA ILE A 71 -12.39 2.71 38.17
C ILE A 71 -11.14 1.86 37.92
N LYS A 72 -10.91 0.86 38.77
CA LYS A 72 -10.08 -0.29 38.41
C LYS A 72 -10.86 -1.11 37.38
N SER A 73 -10.58 -0.91 36.10
CA SER A 73 -11.10 -1.72 35.00
C SER A 73 -10.37 -3.07 34.95
N THR A 74 -10.68 -3.95 35.90
CA THR A 74 -10.49 -5.40 35.73
C THR A 74 -11.73 -5.93 35.03
N THR A 75 -11.76 -5.80 33.70
CA THR A 75 -12.76 -6.48 32.87
C THR A 75 -12.38 -7.95 32.79
N ASN A 76 -13.07 -8.80 33.55
CA ASN A 76 -13.07 -10.23 33.33
C ASN A 76 -13.71 -10.48 31.96
N LEU A 77 -12.92 -11.00 31.02
CA LEU A 77 -13.34 -11.34 29.66
C LEU A 77 -14.36 -12.49 29.64
N ASP A 78 -14.56 -13.17 30.77
CA ASP A 78 -15.37 -14.40 30.87
C ASP A 78 -16.89 -14.13 30.90
N ASP A 79 -17.34 -12.92 31.25
CA ASP A 79 -18.79 -12.62 31.37
C ASP A 79 -19.49 -12.34 30.03
N LEU A 80 -18.75 -12.15 28.93
CA LEU A 80 -19.35 -11.99 27.60
C LEU A 80 -19.68 -13.32 26.90
N ALA A 81 -19.17 -14.45 27.42
CA ALA A 81 -19.40 -15.77 26.83
C ALA A 81 -20.77 -16.39 27.24
N MET A 82 -21.46 -15.84 28.25
CA MET A 82 -22.56 -16.57 28.90
C MET A 82 -23.98 -16.23 28.41
N LYS A 83 -24.18 -15.29 27.48
CA LYS A 83 -25.52 -14.79 27.10
C LYS A 83 -25.95 -15.05 25.65
N ARG A 84 -25.53 -16.17 25.05
CA ARG A 84 -25.88 -16.52 23.67
C ARG A 84 -26.29 -17.98 23.46
N ASN A 85 -27.06 -18.53 24.40
CA ASN A 85 -27.74 -19.80 24.20
C ASN A 85 -29.18 -19.51 23.76
N ASN A 86 -29.62 -20.10 22.65
CA ASN A 86 -30.98 -20.14 22.09
C ASN A 86 -31.20 -19.36 20.78
N SER A 87 -30.52 -19.75 19.70
CA SER A 87 -31.15 -19.82 18.39
C SER A 87 -30.45 -20.87 17.53
N SER A 88 -31.13 -21.99 17.34
CA SER A 88 -30.74 -23.19 16.60
C SER A 88 -30.69 -22.99 15.08
N ASP A 89 -29.94 -23.89 14.44
CA ASP A 89 -29.94 -24.24 13.01
C ASP A 89 -29.23 -23.31 12.02
N PHE A 90 -28.02 -22.88 12.36
CA PHE A 90 -27.01 -22.71 11.31
C PHE A 90 -26.25 -24.02 11.12
N PRO A 91 -26.19 -24.58 9.90
CA PRO A 91 -25.40 -25.78 9.66
C PRO A 91 -23.97 -25.48 10.06
N ASP A 92 -23.45 -26.34 10.94
CA ASP A 92 -22.11 -26.31 11.46
C ASP A 92 -21.13 -26.52 10.30
N THR A 93 -20.91 -25.46 9.53
CA THR A 93 -19.83 -25.40 8.58
C THR A 93 -18.59 -25.37 9.44
N THR A 94 -18.06 -26.55 9.73
CA THR A 94 -16.66 -26.80 10.07
C THR A 94 -15.81 -26.32 8.90
N TYR A 95 -15.86 -25.00 8.69
CA TYR A 95 -15.09 -24.26 7.74
C TYR A 95 -13.65 -24.52 8.14
N ASN A 96 -12.96 -25.28 7.30
CA ASN A 96 -11.72 -25.99 7.62
C ASN A 96 -10.70 -25.02 8.25
N LYS A 97 -10.68 -24.95 9.59
CA LYS A 97 -9.89 -24.03 10.41
C LYS A 97 -8.41 -24.07 10.02
N GLN A 98 -7.96 -25.25 9.59
CA GLN A 98 -6.62 -25.49 9.11
C GLN A 98 -6.28 -24.67 7.85
N ASN A 99 -7.23 -24.47 6.94
CA ASN A 99 -7.00 -23.74 5.68
C ASN A 99 -6.79 -22.24 5.91
N VAL A 100 -7.49 -21.65 6.89
CA VAL A 100 -7.34 -20.22 7.22
C VAL A 100 -5.99 -19.96 7.89
N ILE A 101 -5.58 -20.83 8.82
CA ILE A 101 -4.27 -20.74 9.48
C ILE A 101 -3.15 -20.84 8.45
N ASN A 102 -3.19 -21.85 7.58
CA ASN A 102 -2.19 -22.06 6.53
C ASN A 102 -2.10 -20.87 5.55
N PHE A 103 -3.23 -20.29 5.15
CA PHE A 103 -3.23 -19.10 4.27
C PHE A 103 -2.55 -17.90 4.92
N SER A 104 -2.79 -17.72 6.23
CA SER A 104 -2.30 -16.57 6.98
C SER A 104 -0.79 -16.61 7.23
N ASP A 105 -0.24 -17.79 7.52
CA ASP A 105 1.21 -18.00 7.64
C ASP A 105 1.91 -17.79 6.29
N ASN A 106 1.27 -18.20 5.20
CA ASN A 106 1.74 -17.92 3.85
C ASN A 106 1.77 -16.42 3.53
N LEU A 107 0.73 -15.66 3.92
CA LEU A 107 0.70 -14.21 3.71
C LEU A 107 1.81 -13.50 4.49
N LEU A 108 2.00 -13.87 5.75
CA LEU A 108 3.06 -13.29 6.56
C LEU A 108 4.45 -13.65 6.03
N SER A 109 4.63 -14.90 5.60
CA SER A 109 5.84 -15.36 4.92
C SER A 109 6.11 -14.52 3.67
N LEU A 110 5.08 -14.19 2.89
CA LEU A 110 5.19 -13.30 1.74
C LEU A 110 5.59 -11.88 2.13
N ILE A 111 4.97 -11.28 3.15
CA ILE A 111 5.33 -9.93 3.62
C ILE A 111 6.79 -9.92 4.10
N LYS A 112 7.19 -10.90 4.91
CA LYS A 112 8.57 -11.06 5.37
C LYS A 112 9.53 -11.22 4.19
N SER A 113 9.17 -12.02 3.20
CA SER A 113 9.95 -12.21 1.98
C SER A 113 10.10 -10.90 1.21
N ILE A 114 9.03 -10.12 1.04
CA ILE A 114 9.08 -8.81 0.36
C ILE A 114 9.97 -7.83 1.12
N VAL A 115 9.76 -7.67 2.44
CA VAL A 115 10.58 -6.78 3.28
C VAL A 115 12.04 -7.20 3.25
N PHE A 116 12.33 -8.50 3.32
CA PHE A 116 13.67 -9.04 3.23
C PHE A 116 14.32 -8.75 1.87
N ILE A 117 13.59 -8.93 0.77
CA ILE A 117 14.04 -8.55 -0.58
C ILE A 117 14.35 -7.05 -0.62
N CYS A 118 13.49 -6.18 -0.07
CA CYS A 118 13.74 -4.74 -0.02
C CYS A 118 15.01 -4.40 0.76
N ILE A 119 15.25 -5.04 1.92
CA ILE A 119 16.47 -4.84 2.71
C ILE A 119 17.70 -5.31 1.93
N ILE A 120 17.64 -6.47 1.27
CA ILE A 120 18.73 -6.95 0.41
C ILE A 120 19.01 -5.97 -0.72
N CYS A 121 17.97 -5.52 -1.44
CA CYS A 121 18.13 -4.51 -2.50
C CYS A 121 18.79 -3.25 -1.96
N TYR A 122 18.41 -2.79 -0.76
CA TYR A 122 19.03 -1.63 -0.13
C TYR A 122 20.52 -1.86 0.19
N ILE A 123 20.86 -3.02 0.79
CA ILE A 123 22.26 -3.39 1.08
C ILE A 123 23.08 -3.46 -0.21
N ILE A 124 22.54 -4.05 -1.28
CA ILE A 124 23.19 -4.10 -2.59
C ILE A 124 23.45 -2.69 -3.11
N THR A 125 22.47 -1.78 -3.04
CA THR A 125 22.65 -0.40 -3.49
C THR A 125 23.73 0.32 -2.69
N ILE A 126 23.75 0.18 -1.36
CA ILE A 126 24.82 0.76 -0.53
C ILE A 126 26.18 0.14 -0.87
N SER A 127 26.24 -1.18 -1.05
CA SER A 127 27.46 -1.88 -1.44
C SER A 127 27.99 -1.40 -2.79
N MET A 128 27.12 -1.19 -3.77
CA MET A 128 27.49 -0.65 -5.09
C MET A 128 28.02 0.79 -4.98
N LEU A 129 27.42 1.62 -4.14
CA LEU A 129 27.92 2.98 -3.87
C LEU A 129 29.31 2.97 -3.20
N LEU A 130 29.54 2.05 -2.26
CA LEU A 130 30.83 1.91 -1.59
C LEU A 130 31.92 1.39 -2.54
N LEU A 131 31.59 0.39 -3.37
CA LEU A 131 32.49 -0.13 -4.41
C LEU A 131 32.83 0.97 -5.42
N TYR A 132 31.85 1.75 -5.85
CA TYR A 132 32.06 2.87 -6.76
C TYR A 132 33.02 3.89 -6.17
N LYS A 133 32.79 4.32 -4.92
CA LYS A 133 33.68 5.27 -4.23
C LYS A 133 35.11 4.75 -4.10
N LYS A 134 35.28 3.44 -3.90
CA LYS A 134 36.60 2.81 -3.84
C LYS A 134 37.30 2.83 -5.21
N MET A 135 36.58 2.46 -6.27
CA MET A 135 37.11 2.50 -7.64
C MET A 135 37.47 3.92 -8.06
N GLU A 136 36.66 4.91 -7.70
CA GLU A 136 36.92 6.33 -7.97
C GLU A 136 38.23 6.80 -7.31
N ASN A 137 38.50 6.42 -6.06
CA ASN A 137 39.74 6.76 -5.38
C ASN A 137 40.99 6.17 -6.05
N ASP A 138 40.88 4.98 -6.65
CA ASP A 138 41.98 4.33 -7.35
C ASP A 138 42.24 4.96 -8.74
N ASP A 139 41.20 5.52 -9.39
CA ASP A 139 41.27 6.14 -10.72
C ASP A 139 41.60 7.65 -10.71
N ILE A 140 41.32 8.37 -9.61
CA ILE A 140 41.66 9.81 -9.45
C ILE A 140 43.16 10.07 -9.70
N GLN A 141 44.01 9.06 -9.53
CA GLN A 141 45.46 9.20 -9.75
C GLN A 141 45.87 9.09 -11.23
N ASN A 142 45.00 8.64 -12.14
CA ASN A 142 45.39 8.30 -13.53
C ASN A 142 44.57 8.91 -14.68
N ASN A 143 43.37 9.49 -14.50
CA ASN A 143 42.67 10.16 -15.63
C ASN A 143 41.66 11.22 -15.17
N VAL A 144 42.13 12.48 -15.17
CA VAL A 144 41.28 13.66 -15.19
C VAL A 144 40.79 13.83 -16.62
N ASP A 145 39.60 13.32 -16.93
CA ASP A 145 38.65 13.95 -17.84
C ASP A 145 37.43 13.04 -18.03
N ASN A 146 36.44 13.17 -17.12
CA ASN A 146 35.07 12.66 -17.34
C ASN A 146 34.34 13.44 -18.47
N THR A 147 35.08 14.19 -19.28
CA THR A 147 34.59 14.99 -20.39
C THR A 147 34.85 14.22 -21.68
N ALA A 148 33.76 13.80 -22.32
CA ALA A 148 33.83 13.22 -23.66
C ALA A 148 33.34 14.25 -24.67
N GLN A 149 34.13 14.51 -25.70
CA GLN A 149 33.70 15.32 -26.83
C GLN A 149 32.85 14.46 -27.78
N LEU A 150 31.62 14.88 -28.07
CA LEU A 150 30.76 14.22 -29.04
C LEU A 150 31.21 14.48 -30.49
N LYS A 151 30.67 13.70 -31.43
CA LYS A 151 30.83 13.87 -32.89
C LYS A 151 30.45 15.28 -33.38
N ASN A 152 29.63 16.02 -32.63
CA ASN A 152 29.22 17.40 -32.93
C ASN A 152 30.11 18.46 -32.25
N TYR A 153 31.28 18.06 -31.75
CA TYR A 153 32.25 18.89 -31.03
C TYR A 153 31.78 19.49 -29.71
N LYS A 154 30.60 19.09 -29.20
CA LYS A 154 30.13 19.50 -27.87
C LYS A 154 30.73 18.60 -26.79
N TRP A 155 31.20 19.21 -25.71
CA TRP A 155 31.67 18.49 -24.53
C TRP A 155 30.49 18.02 -23.69
N THR A 156 30.54 16.77 -23.23
CA THR A 156 29.57 16.24 -22.27
C THR A 156 30.24 15.44 -21.17
N TYR A 157 29.64 15.49 -19.98
CA TYR A 157 30.11 14.77 -18.81
C TYR A 157 29.71 13.29 -18.87
N LYS A 158 30.62 12.36 -19.14
CA LYS A 158 30.31 10.92 -19.14
C LYS A 158 30.28 10.41 -17.69
N CYS A 159 29.13 9.88 -17.27
CA CYS A 159 29.01 9.25 -15.95
C CYS A 159 29.40 7.77 -16.05
N ASN A 160 30.41 7.33 -15.30
CA ASN A 160 30.86 5.94 -15.32
C ASN A 160 29.79 4.94 -14.83
N LEU A 161 28.84 5.42 -14.02
CA LEU A 161 27.73 4.62 -13.49
C LEU A 161 26.65 4.26 -14.52
N GLU A 162 26.65 4.88 -15.71
CA GLU A 162 25.59 4.66 -16.72
C GLU A 162 25.51 3.19 -17.18
N SER A 163 26.63 2.47 -17.17
CA SER A 163 26.67 1.04 -17.49
C SER A 163 25.95 0.17 -16.45
N HIS A 164 25.88 0.62 -15.19
CA HIS A 164 25.31 -0.13 -14.09
C HIS A 164 23.78 0.06 -14.01
N ASP A 165 23.25 1.12 -14.61
CA ASP A 165 21.80 1.39 -14.69
C ASP A 165 21.02 0.25 -15.35
N ILE A 166 21.65 -0.44 -16.32
CA ILE A 166 21.06 -1.62 -16.99
C ILE A 166 20.69 -2.71 -15.98
N ILE A 167 21.59 -3.00 -15.04
CA ILE A 167 21.39 -4.05 -14.03
C ILE A 167 20.20 -3.67 -13.14
N TYR A 168 20.09 -2.40 -12.76
CA TYR A 168 18.96 -1.90 -11.99
C TYR A 168 17.64 -1.98 -12.77
N TYR A 169 17.63 -1.61 -14.05
CA TYR A 169 16.42 -1.72 -14.88
C TYR A 169 15.96 -3.16 -15.06
N ILE A 170 16.88 -4.10 -15.26
CA ILE A 170 16.57 -5.54 -15.33
C ILE A 170 16.00 -6.03 -14.00
N GLY A 171 16.64 -5.68 -12.87
CA GLY A 171 16.13 -6.03 -11.53
C GLY A 171 14.73 -5.50 -11.29
N HIS A 172 14.47 -4.24 -11.66
CA HIS A 172 13.16 -3.62 -11.54
C HIS A 172 12.10 -4.30 -12.43
N LEU A 173 12.47 -4.69 -13.66
CA LEU A 173 11.61 -5.45 -14.57
C LEU A 173 11.19 -6.80 -13.96
N ILE A 174 12.13 -7.55 -13.36
CA ILE A 174 11.86 -8.84 -12.71
C ILE A 174 10.87 -8.67 -11.54
N VAL A 175 11.05 -7.64 -10.72
CA VAL A 175 10.15 -7.32 -9.61
C VAL A 175 8.75 -6.99 -10.12
N LEU A 176 8.63 -6.15 -11.15
CA LEU A 176 7.33 -5.79 -11.74
C LEU A 176 6.61 -6.98 -12.36
N ILE A 177 7.33 -7.85 -13.09
CA ILE A 177 6.76 -9.09 -13.63
C ILE A 177 6.24 -9.98 -12.50
N SER A 178 6.98 -10.08 -11.40
CA SER A 178 6.56 -10.86 -10.22
C SER A 178 5.28 -10.33 -9.59
N ILE A 179 5.12 -9.00 -9.51
CA ILE A 179 3.90 -8.34 -9.03
C ILE A 179 2.72 -8.64 -9.96
N ILE A 180 2.91 -8.53 -11.29
CA ILE A 180 1.88 -8.79 -12.29
C ILE A 180 1.39 -10.25 -12.20
N ILE A 181 2.30 -11.23 -12.15
CA ILE A 181 1.94 -12.65 -12.03
C ILE A 181 1.08 -12.90 -10.79
N LYS A 182 1.45 -12.34 -9.65
CA LYS A 182 0.67 -12.46 -8.41
C LYS A 182 -0.66 -11.72 -8.50
N GLY A 183 -0.69 -10.51 -9.07
CA GLY A 183 -1.90 -9.73 -9.27
C GLY A 183 -2.92 -10.45 -10.14
N VAL A 184 -2.47 -11.13 -11.20
CA VAL A 184 -3.33 -11.94 -12.07
C VAL A 184 -3.89 -13.16 -11.33
N ARG A 185 -3.08 -13.85 -10.53
CA ARG A 185 -3.57 -14.96 -9.68
C ARG A 185 -4.61 -14.48 -8.67
N ILE A 186 -4.39 -13.30 -8.09
CA ILE A 186 -5.32 -12.71 -7.12
C ILE A 186 -6.72 -12.57 -7.75
N TYR A 187 -6.86 -12.19 -9.02
CA TYR A 187 -8.18 -12.05 -9.66
C TYR A 187 -9.10 -13.27 -9.67
N GLN A 188 -8.55 -14.46 -9.42
CA GLN A 188 -9.33 -15.69 -9.35
C GLN A 188 -10.08 -15.83 -8.02
N TYR A 189 -9.68 -15.12 -6.96
CA TYR A 189 -10.36 -15.18 -5.67
C TYR A 189 -11.60 -14.29 -5.61
N GLU A 190 -12.44 -14.58 -4.63
CA GLU A 190 -13.67 -13.82 -4.37
C GLU A 190 -13.43 -12.74 -3.31
N CYS A 191 -14.33 -11.75 -3.26
CA CYS A 191 -14.30 -10.68 -2.26
C CYS A 191 -13.01 -9.85 -2.29
N ILE A 192 -12.45 -9.62 -3.47
CA ILE A 192 -11.31 -8.74 -3.67
C ILE A 192 -11.78 -7.31 -3.89
N PHE A 193 -11.04 -6.37 -3.29
CA PHE A 193 -11.20 -4.96 -3.56
C PHE A 193 -10.96 -4.66 -5.04
N ARG A 194 -11.86 -3.92 -5.67
CA ARG A 194 -11.67 -3.39 -7.03
C ARG A 194 -10.37 -2.58 -7.16
N CYS A 195 -9.88 -1.97 -6.08
CA CYS A 195 -8.58 -1.29 -6.05
C CYS A 195 -7.43 -2.20 -6.51
N THR A 196 -7.40 -3.46 -6.06
CA THR A 196 -6.39 -4.44 -6.48
C THR A 196 -6.40 -4.65 -8.00
N LYS A 197 -7.56 -4.47 -8.64
CA LYS A 197 -7.66 -4.53 -10.09
C LYS A 197 -6.91 -3.40 -10.77
N TYR A 198 -7.09 -2.18 -10.29
CA TYR A 198 -6.40 -1.02 -10.82
C TYR A 198 -4.90 -1.06 -10.53
N ILE A 199 -4.47 -1.62 -9.38
CA ILE A 199 -3.05 -1.84 -9.07
C ILE A 199 -2.39 -2.75 -10.13
N THR A 200 -3.02 -3.88 -10.47
CA THR A 200 -2.46 -4.79 -11.49
C THR A 200 -2.42 -4.13 -12.86
N TYR A 201 -3.46 -3.39 -13.27
CA TYR A 201 -3.45 -2.65 -14.54
C TYR A 201 -2.39 -1.55 -14.57
N ALA A 202 -2.24 -0.80 -13.47
CA ALA A 202 -1.19 0.20 -13.34
C ALA A 202 0.20 -0.44 -13.38
N SER A 203 0.37 -1.66 -12.87
CA SER A 203 1.63 -2.40 -12.94
C SER A 203 2.00 -2.77 -14.39
N PHE A 204 1.02 -3.11 -15.23
CA PHE A 204 1.27 -3.29 -16.68
C PHE A 204 1.74 -2.00 -17.34
N VAL A 205 1.09 -0.87 -17.05
CA VAL A 205 1.50 0.44 -17.57
C VAL A 205 2.90 0.81 -17.06
N MET A 206 3.18 0.57 -15.78
CA MET A 206 4.48 0.82 -15.16
C MET A 206 5.58 -0.04 -15.78
N LEU A 207 5.28 -1.30 -16.15
CA LEU A 207 6.22 -2.15 -16.88
C LEU A 207 6.52 -1.56 -18.27
N ALA A 208 5.47 -1.19 -19.03
CA ALA A 208 5.60 -0.69 -20.39
C ALA A 208 6.31 0.66 -20.47
N PHE A 209 5.99 1.61 -19.59
CA PHE A 209 6.52 2.97 -19.62
C PHE A 209 7.72 3.20 -18.71
N GLY A 210 8.01 2.31 -17.75
CA GLY A 210 9.13 2.44 -16.83
C GLY A 210 10.40 1.78 -17.36
N PRO A 211 10.78 0.59 -16.87
CA PRO A 211 12.06 -0.04 -17.24
C PRO A 211 12.18 -0.34 -18.74
N THR A 212 11.08 -0.67 -19.43
CA THR A 212 11.12 -0.96 -20.87
C THR A 212 11.51 0.26 -21.69
N VAL A 213 10.99 1.46 -21.36
CA VAL A 213 11.38 2.70 -22.02
C VAL A 213 12.86 3.00 -21.83
N ASN A 214 13.38 2.82 -20.61
CA ASN A 214 14.80 3.06 -20.34
C ASN A 214 15.70 2.07 -21.11
N VAL A 215 15.31 0.80 -21.21
CA VAL A 215 16.05 -0.20 -22.01
C VAL A 215 16.01 0.15 -23.50
N ILE A 216 14.86 0.57 -24.04
CA ILE A 216 14.73 1.01 -25.44
C ILE A 216 15.54 2.28 -25.69
N GLY A 217 15.47 3.26 -24.78
CA GLY A 217 16.22 4.50 -24.86
C GLY A 217 17.72 4.25 -24.90
N LEU A 218 18.22 3.33 -24.07
CA LEU A 218 19.61 2.91 -24.10
C LEU A 218 19.98 2.18 -25.40
N ALA A 219 19.13 1.29 -25.92
CA ALA A 219 19.42 0.49 -27.11
C ALA A 219 19.38 1.31 -28.41
N VAL A 220 18.48 2.29 -28.52
CA VAL A 220 18.23 3.06 -29.75
C VAL A 220 18.96 4.41 -29.76
N LEU A 221 19.08 5.07 -28.60
CA LEU A 221 19.58 6.44 -28.49
C LEU A 221 20.94 6.52 -27.75
N SER A 222 21.75 5.45 -27.79
CA SER A 222 23.07 5.39 -27.15
C SER A 222 24.00 6.53 -27.57
N ASP A 223 23.90 6.97 -28.82
CA ASP A 223 24.81 7.97 -29.40
C ASP A 223 24.38 9.41 -29.10
N GLU A 224 23.11 9.63 -28.72
CA GLU A 224 22.50 10.95 -28.60
C GLU A 224 21.91 11.18 -27.21
N ARG A 225 22.77 11.39 -26.23
CA ARG A 225 22.39 11.46 -24.81
C ARG A 225 21.27 12.45 -24.48
N PHE A 226 21.28 13.64 -25.07
CA PHE A 226 20.22 14.63 -24.83
C PHE A 226 18.85 14.11 -25.30
N LYS A 227 18.80 13.48 -26.48
CA LYS A 227 17.58 12.88 -27.01
C LYS A 227 17.12 11.69 -26.19
N LYS A 228 18.05 10.85 -25.71
CA LYS A 228 17.76 9.77 -24.75
C LYS A 228 17.08 10.30 -23.49
N ILE A 229 17.67 11.29 -22.82
CA ILE A 229 17.12 11.87 -21.59
C ILE A 229 15.73 12.47 -21.85
N ALA A 230 15.57 13.24 -22.93
CA ALA A 230 14.29 13.84 -23.28
C ALA A 230 13.22 12.77 -23.57
N PHE A 231 13.58 11.71 -24.32
CA PHE A 231 12.71 10.58 -24.64
C PHE A 231 12.24 9.85 -23.37
N GLU A 232 13.19 9.48 -22.50
CA GLU A 232 12.89 8.81 -21.23
C GLU A 232 12.01 9.68 -20.33
N LEU A 233 12.32 10.97 -20.19
CA LEU A 233 11.55 11.90 -19.37
C LEU A 233 10.11 12.04 -19.86
N ILE A 234 9.90 12.25 -21.16
CA ILE A 234 8.56 12.43 -21.75
C ILE A 234 7.72 11.17 -21.56
N LEU A 235 8.27 10.00 -21.91
CA LEU A 235 7.53 8.74 -21.83
C LEU A 235 7.27 8.30 -20.38
N ASN A 236 8.23 8.48 -19.47
CA ASN A 236 8.00 8.21 -18.04
C ASN A 236 6.89 9.12 -17.48
N ASN A 237 6.88 10.41 -17.82
CA ASN A 237 5.82 11.33 -17.38
C ASN A 237 4.43 10.93 -17.92
N ILE A 238 4.35 10.51 -19.18
CA ILE A 238 3.11 9.95 -19.75
C ILE A 238 2.68 8.70 -18.97
N GLY A 239 3.62 7.80 -18.68
CA GLY A 239 3.37 6.60 -17.86
C GLY A 239 2.82 6.94 -16.47
N TYR A 240 3.46 7.86 -15.76
CA TYR A 240 3.02 8.31 -14.44
C TYR A 240 1.63 8.96 -14.48
N PHE A 241 1.35 9.75 -15.52
CA PHE A 241 0.03 10.35 -15.70
C PHE A 241 -1.06 9.31 -15.92
N ILE A 242 -0.81 8.29 -16.75
CA ILE A 242 -1.75 7.18 -16.95
C ILE A 242 -1.97 6.39 -15.65
N ILE A 243 -0.90 6.11 -14.90
CA ILE A 243 -0.98 5.45 -13.59
C ILE A 243 -1.85 6.26 -12.63
N PHE A 244 -1.63 7.58 -12.56
CA PHE A 244 -2.43 8.48 -11.73
C PHE A 244 -3.92 8.44 -12.09
N ILE A 245 -4.26 8.47 -13.38
CA ILE A 245 -5.66 8.36 -13.84
C ILE A 245 -6.25 7.01 -13.42
N LEU A 246 -5.55 5.90 -13.66
CA LEU A 246 -6.02 4.55 -13.32
C LEU A 246 -6.32 4.40 -11.82
N PHE A 247 -5.52 5.03 -10.95
CA PHE A 247 -5.72 4.98 -9.51
C PHE A 247 -6.80 5.93 -8.99
N SER A 248 -6.86 7.15 -9.52
CA SER A 248 -7.69 8.22 -8.97
C SER A 248 -9.10 8.25 -9.55
N TRP A 249 -9.29 7.87 -10.82
CA TRP A 249 -10.57 8.07 -11.52
C TRP A 249 -11.76 7.42 -10.81
N ASP A 250 -11.62 6.15 -10.42
CA ASP A 250 -12.66 5.39 -9.71
C ASP A 250 -13.05 6.08 -8.39
N LYS A 251 -12.08 6.62 -7.66
CA LYS A 251 -12.31 7.32 -6.39
C LYS A 251 -13.01 8.66 -6.59
N ILE A 252 -12.53 9.46 -7.53
CA ILE A 252 -13.13 10.75 -7.87
C ILE A 252 -14.58 10.53 -8.30
N TYR A 253 -14.84 9.54 -9.15
CA TYR A 253 -16.19 9.20 -9.61
C TYR A 253 -17.16 8.87 -8.46
N TYR A 254 -16.77 8.01 -7.51
CA TYR A 254 -17.66 7.65 -6.39
C TYR A 254 -17.80 8.76 -5.35
N ILE A 255 -16.78 9.60 -5.17
CA ILE A 255 -16.88 10.81 -4.34
C ILE A 255 -17.92 11.77 -4.95
N LEU A 256 -17.84 12.02 -6.26
CA LEU A 256 -18.80 12.90 -6.95
C LEU A 256 -20.24 12.36 -6.89
N LYS A 257 -20.40 11.03 -6.96
CA LYS A 257 -21.71 10.39 -6.80
C LYS A 257 -22.22 10.34 -5.35
N LYS A 258 -21.42 10.72 -4.36
CA LYS A 258 -21.71 10.55 -2.92
C LYS A 258 -22.00 9.09 -2.54
N GLU A 259 -21.42 8.14 -3.27
CA GLU A 259 -21.51 6.70 -3.01
C GLU A 259 -20.22 6.16 -2.35
N GLY A 260 -19.42 7.06 -1.79
CA GLY A 260 -18.10 6.76 -1.22
C GLY A 260 -18.11 5.70 -0.11
N ASP A 261 -19.22 5.58 0.62
CA ASP A 261 -19.38 4.66 1.76
C ASP A 261 -20.05 3.32 1.41
N ASP A 262 -20.51 3.13 0.16
CA ASP A 262 -21.17 1.87 -0.22
C ASP A 262 -20.14 0.76 -0.49
N CYS A 263 -20.04 -0.17 0.46
CA CYS A 263 -19.17 -1.34 0.34
C CYS A 263 -19.51 -2.25 -0.86
N ASN A 264 -20.75 -2.26 -1.36
CA ASN A 264 -21.14 -3.08 -2.51
C ASN A 264 -20.44 -2.63 -3.81
N ILE A 265 -19.99 -1.37 -3.84
CA ILE A 265 -19.29 -0.80 -4.96
C ILE A 265 -17.83 -1.25 -4.99
N TYR A 266 -17.17 -1.35 -3.85
CA TYR A 266 -15.73 -1.65 -3.81
C TYR A 266 -15.40 -3.13 -3.84
N PHE A 267 -16.32 -4.00 -3.44
CA PHE A 267 -16.12 -5.44 -3.43
C PHE A 267 -16.72 -6.09 -4.66
N ARG A 268 -15.95 -6.96 -5.32
CA ARG A 268 -16.50 -7.85 -6.33
C ARG A 268 -16.96 -9.13 -5.65
N PHE A 269 -18.27 -9.21 -5.38
CA PHE A 269 -18.91 -10.43 -4.89
C PHE A 269 -19.54 -11.18 -6.07
N ARG A 270 -19.15 -12.44 -6.29
CA ARG A 270 -19.90 -13.33 -7.18
C ARG A 270 -21.05 -13.90 -6.37
N LYS A 271 -22.29 -13.55 -6.74
CA LYS A 271 -23.47 -14.11 -6.08
C LYS A 271 -23.65 -15.53 -6.58
N HIS A 272 -23.47 -16.50 -5.69
CA HIS A 272 -23.80 -17.90 -5.95
C HIS A 272 -25.14 -18.22 -5.30
N GLU A 273 -26.07 -18.79 -6.06
CA GLU A 273 -27.26 -19.40 -5.50
C GLU A 273 -26.93 -20.70 -4.78
N LYS A 274 -27.77 -21.07 -3.81
CA LYS A 274 -27.66 -22.38 -3.19
C LYS A 274 -27.99 -23.41 -4.26
N CYS A 275 -27.00 -24.24 -4.55
CA CYS A 275 -27.14 -25.32 -5.49
C CYS A 275 -28.24 -26.26 -5.06
N ALA A 276 -29.29 -26.44 -5.87
CA ALA A 276 -30.39 -27.33 -5.50
C ALA A 276 -29.91 -28.79 -5.42
N ILE A 277 -28.96 -29.18 -6.29
CA ILE A 277 -28.44 -30.54 -6.39
C ILE A 277 -27.53 -30.87 -5.19
N HIS A 278 -26.58 -29.98 -4.89
CA HIS A 278 -25.55 -30.21 -3.87
C HIS A 278 -25.88 -29.57 -2.51
N ASN A 279 -27.02 -28.88 -2.43
CA ASN A 279 -27.45 -28.09 -1.27
C ASN A 279 -26.34 -27.17 -0.71
N SER A 280 -25.49 -26.63 -1.60
CA SER A 280 -24.26 -25.90 -1.26
C SER A 280 -24.18 -24.58 -2.02
N TYR A 281 -23.64 -23.53 -1.38
CA TYR A 281 -23.40 -22.21 -2.02
C TYR A 281 -22.07 -22.15 -2.80
N THR A 282 -21.30 -23.23 -2.79
CA THR A 282 -19.96 -23.29 -3.42
C THR A 282 -19.89 -24.34 -4.53
N CYS A 283 -21.02 -24.87 -4.98
CA CYS A 283 -21.04 -25.81 -6.10
C CYS A 283 -20.81 -25.06 -7.42
N TRP A 284 -20.20 -25.72 -8.40
CA TRP A 284 -19.90 -25.15 -9.73
C TRP A 284 -21.06 -25.33 -10.74
N CYS A 285 -22.28 -25.59 -10.26
CA CYS A 285 -23.44 -25.68 -11.15
C CYS A 285 -23.86 -24.26 -11.58
N ASP A 286 -24.15 -24.09 -12.86
CA ASP A 286 -24.70 -22.85 -13.40
C ASP A 286 -26.10 -22.61 -12.80
N HIS A 287 -26.19 -21.67 -11.88
CA HIS A 287 -27.45 -21.27 -11.24
C HIS A 287 -27.72 -19.78 -11.42
N GLU A 288 -29.01 -19.43 -11.37
CA GLU A 288 -29.46 -18.03 -11.42
C GLU A 288 -28.93 -17.25 -10.20
N ARG A 289 -28.99 -15.91 -10.26
CA ARG A 289 -28.38 -15.06 -9.23
C ARG A 289 -29.42 -14.65 -8.19
N SER A 290 -29.22 -15.07 -6.95
CA SER A 290 -30.15 -14.77 -5.86
C SER A 290 -30.09 -13.30 -5.46
N LYS A 291 -31.26 -12.73 -5.17
CA LYS A 291 -31.44 -11.36 -4.68
C LYS A 291 -31.12 -11.17 -3.19
N LYS A 292 -30.61 -12.19 -2.48
CA LYS A 292 -30.27 -12.06 -1.04
C LYS A 292 -29.33 -10.88 -0.76
N ASP A 293 -29.52 -10.26 0.40
CA ASP A 293 -28.68 -9.17 0.89
C ASP A 293 -27.26 -9.68 1.19
N ILE A 294 -26.28 -9.13 0.48
CA ILE A 294 -24.85 -9.51 0.56
C ILE A 294 -24.08 -8.67 1.60
N ARG A 295 -24.70 -7.63 2.16
CA ARG A 295 -24.05 -6.70 3.10
C ARG A 295 -23.44 -7.38 4.32
N PRO A 296 -24.09 -8.39 4.97
CA PRO A 296 -23.49 -9.06 6.12
C PRO A 296 -22.19 -9.79 5.77
N SER A 297 -22.14 -10.43 4.61
CA SER A 297 -20.94 -11.12 4.12
C SER A 297 -19.83 -10.13 3.84
N ILE A 298 -20.12 -9.05 3.11
CA ILE A 298 -19.13 -8.00 2.81
C ILE A 298 -18.58 -7.39 4.10
N LYS A 299 -19.43 -7.12 5.10
CA LYS A 299 -18.99 -6.61 6.40
C LYS A 299 -18.02 -7.56 7.10
N ARG A 300 -18.32 -8.86 7.13
CA ARG A 300 -17.40 -9.88 7.66
C ARG A 300 -16.07 -9.91 6.93
N TYR A 301 -16.07 -9.79 5.60
CA TYR A 301 -14.83 -9.70 4.82
C TYR A 301 -14.06 -8.42 5.13
N ILE A 302 -14.72 -7.26 5.25
CA ILE A 302 -14.06 -6.00 5.64
C ILE A 302 -13.39 -6.15 7.00
N ASP A 303 -14.10 -6.73 7.98
CA ASP A 303 -13.57 -6.95 9.31
C ASP A 303 -12.38 -7.91 9.26
N PHE A 304 -12.46 -8.98 8.46
CA PHE A 304 -11.34 -9.87 8.17
C PHE A 304 -10.15 -9.16 7.54
N TYR A 305 -10.35 -8.27 6.55
CA TYR A 305 -9.27 -7.49 5.95
C TYR A 305 -8.62 -6.53 6.94
N LYS A 306 -9.42 -5.78 7.71
CA LYS A 306 -8.92 -4.89 8.78
C LYS A 306 -8.07 -5.69 9.77
N PHE A 307 -8.59 -6.84 10.14
CA PHE A 307 -7.94 -7.76 11.04
C PHE A 307 -6.61 -8.31 10.49
N CYS A 308 -6.58 -8.73 9.24
CA CYS A 308 -5.35 -9.16 8.56
C CYS A 308 -4.35 -8.02 8.41
N SER A 309 -4.82 -6.79 8.14
CA SER A 309 -3.95 -5.63 7.95
C SER A 309 -3.26 -5.14 9.23
N LEU A 310 -3.76 -5.55 10.40
CA LEU A 310 -3.26 -5.13 11.71
C LEU A 310 -1.99 -5.92 12.11
N VAL A 311 -0.85 -5.67 11.48
CA VAL A 311 0.38 -6.46 11.74
C VAL A 311 1.03 -6.09 13.09
N ILE A 312 0.92 -4.83 13.49
CA ILE A 312 1.56 -4.26 14.68
C ILE A 312 0.50 -3.49 15.48
N THR A 313 0.47 -3.70 16.80
CA THR A 313 -0.36 -2.91 17.72
C THR A 313 0.48 -2.31 18.84
N ILE A 314 0.05 -1.17 19.34
CA ILE A 314 0.66 -0.54 20.51
C ILE A 314 -0.28 -0.82 21.69
N ILE A 315 0.17 -1.61 22.65
CA ILE A 315 -0.57 -1.94 23.87
C ILE A 315 0.31 -1.51 25.04
N ASP A 316 -0.19 -0.59 25.87
CA ASP A 316 0.53 -0.02 27.02
C ASP A 316 1.86 0.65 26.64
N GLY A 317 1.87 1.40 25.53
CA GLY A 317 3.07 2.05 25.01
C GLY A 317 4.13 1.10 24.41
N LYS A 318 3.89 -0.22 24.42
CA LYS A 318 4.79 -1.21 23.83
C LYS A 318 4.27 -1.66 22.48
N ILE A 319 5.17 -1.67 21.50
CA ILE A 319 4.92 -2.21 20.17
C ILE A 319 4.87 -3.74 20.30
N LYS A 320 3.69 -4.32 20.13
CA LYS A 320 3.47 -5.78 20.10
C LYS A 320 3.18 -6.22 18.67
N TYR A 321 3.93 -7.21 18.24
CA TYR A 321 3.66 -7.92 17.00
C TYR A 321 2.55 -8.95 17.26
N ILE A 322 1.40 -8.83 16.58
CA ILE A 322 0.31 -9.78 16.76
C ILE A 322 0.56 -11.00 15.88
N LYS A 323 0.82 -12.14 16.52
CA LYS A 323 0.92 -13.43 15.84
C LYS A 323 -0.43 -13.81 15.25
N MET A 324 -0.40 -14.36 14.04
CA MET A 324 -1.61 -14.69 13.29
C MET A 324 -2.43 -15.83 13.92
N LYS A 325 -1.78 -16.71 14.68
CA LYS A 325 -2.44 -17.75 15.48
C LYS A 325 -3.36 -17.15 16.56
N THR A 326 -2.86 -16.19 17.33
CA THR A 326 -3.64 -15.46 18.35
C THR A 326 -4.84 -14.74 17.72
N LYS A 327 -4.66 -14.29 16.48
CA LYS A 327 -5.71 -13.70 15.68
C LYS A 327 -6.80 -14.72 15.32
N THR A 328 -6.47 -15.86 14.74
CA THR A 328 -7.48 -16.88 14.44
C THR A 328 -8.25 -17.33 15.68
N ASP A 329 -7.59 -17.38 16.84
CA ASP A 329 -8.23 -17.74 18.11
C ASP A 329 -9.26 -16.69 18.56
N LEU A 330 -8.92 -15.39 18.46
CA LEU A 330 -9.85 -14.28 18.77
C LEU A 330 -11.09 -14.24 17.86
N LEU A 331 -10.91 -14.59 16.58
CA LEU A 331 -12.01 -14.61 15.62
C LEU A 331 -13.02 -15.73 15.96
N ASN A 332 -12.52 -16.90 16.35
CA ASN A 332 -13.37 -18.02 16.76
C ASN A 332 -14.12 -17.72 18.07
N ALA A 333 -13.46 -17.10 19.05
CA ALA A 333 -14.10 -16.71 20.31
C ALA A 333 -15.20 -15.64 20.17
N SER A 334 -15.28 -14.95 19.02
CA SER A 334 -16.36 -13.99 18.74
C SER A 334 -17.58 -14.60 18.03
N HIS A 335 -17.43 -15.84 17.57
CA HIS A 335 -18.46 -16.60 16.85
C HIS A 335 -19.17 -17.62 17.73
N GLU A 336 -18.51 -18.11 18.79
CA GLU A 336 -19.15 -18.64 20.00
C GLU A 336 -19.89 -17.49 20.72
#